data_AF-A0A945U5P0-F1
#
_entry.id   AF-A0A945U5P0-F1
#
_cell.length_a   1.000
_cell.length_b   1.000
_cell.length_c   1.000
_cell.angle_alpha   90.00
_cell.angle_beta   90.00
_cell.angle_gamma   90.00
#
_symmetry.space_group_name_H-M   'P 1'
#
loop_
_entity.id
_entity.type
_entity.pdbx_description
1 polymer ?
#
loop_
_entity_poly.entity_id
_entity_poly.type
_entity_poly.pdbx_seq_one_letter_code
_entity_poly.pdbx_strand_id
1 'polypeptide(L)' 'ELFSQYLSTKGVPNPELLIRTSGEQRISNFLLWQIAYSELYFTDVLWPEFRREDLFEAIYKYQNRERRFGKTSEQLKQEN' A
#
# COMPACT_ATOMS: atom_id res chain seq x y z
N GLU A 1 5.52 19.03 7.33
CA GLU A 1 4.18 19.03 7.97
C GLU A 1 3.24 20.13 7.47
N LEU A 2 3.66 21.39 7.31
CA LEU A 2 2.77 22.47 6.83
C LEU A 2 2.04 22.14 5.51
N PHE A 3 2.74 21.63 4.51
CA PHE A 3 2.12 21.26 3.22
C PHE A 3 0.98 20.23 3.36
N SER A 4 1.14 19.25 4.25
CA SER A 4 0.13 18.21 4.48
C SER A 4 -1.19 18.76 5.02
N GLN A 5 -1.18 19.94 5.64
CA GLN A 5 -2.38 20.60 6.14
C GLN A 5 -3.23 21.23 5.03
N TYR A 6 -2.70 21.36 3.81
CA TYR A 6 -3.42 21.88 2.65
C TYR A 6 -3.95 20.76 1.73
N LEU A 7 -3.62 19.50 2.03
CA LEU A 7 -4.15 18.36 1.28
C LEU A 7 -5.59 18.06 1.68
N SER A 8 -6.38 17.53 0.75
CA SER A 8 -7.77 17.12 0.98
C SER A 8 -7.92 16.06 2.10
N THR A 9 -6.84 15.36 2.44
CA THR A 9 -6.81 14.33 3.50
C THR A 9 -6.28 14.87 4.82
N LYS A 10 -6.29 16.19 5.05
CA LYS A 10 -5.86 16.78 6.33
C LYS A 10 -6.57 16.09 7.50
N GLY A 11 -5.80 15.62 8.48
CA GLY A 11 -6.31 14.97 9.68
C GLY A 11 -6.69 13.50 9.51
N VAL A 12 -6.53 12.95 8.30
CA VAL A 12 -6.67 11.52 8.02
C VAL A 12 -5.26 10.89 8.00
N PRO A 13 -5.03 9.75 8.66
CA PRO A 13 -3.74 9.07 8.58
C PRO A 13 -3.44 8.63 7.15
N ASN A 14 -2.15 8.61 6.80
CA ASN A 14 -1.71 8.07 5.51
C ASN A 14 -2.03 6.58 5.43
N PRO A 15 -2.52 6.06 4.29
CA PRO A 15 -2.80 4.64 4.15
C PRO A 15 -1.53 3.79 4.32
N GLU A 16 -1.64 2.63 4.94
CA GLU A 16 -0.56 1.67 5.01
C GLU A 16 -0.56 0.71 3.82
N LEU A 17 -1.73 0.50 3.21
CA LEU A 17 -1.97 -0.40 2.09
C LEU A 17 -2.92 0.26 1.08
N LEU A 18 -2.51 0.29 -0.18
CA LEU A 18 -3.36 0.62 -1.33
C LEU A 18 -3.69 -0.66 -2.09
N ILE A 19 -4.98 -0.98 -2.22
CA ILE A 19 -5.49 -2.09 -3.02
C ILE A 19 -6.00 -1.53 -4.36
N ARG A 20 -5.52 -2.09 -5.47
CA ARG A 20 -6.00 -1.78 -6.82
C ARG A 20 -6.47 -3.03 -7.54
N THR A 21 -7.73 -3.02 -7.92
CA THR A 21 -8.41 -4.10 -8.65
C THR A 21 -8.25 -3.97 -10.17
N SER A 22 -8.73 -4.97 -10.90
CA SER A 22 -8.82 -5.00 -12.37
C SER A 22 -7.48 -5.08 -13.12
N GLY A 23 -6.43 -5.60 -12.49
CA GLY A 23 -5.15 -5.99 -13.13
C GLY A 23 -4.21 -4.84 -13.51
N GLU A 24 -4.63 -3.59 -13.31
CA GLU A 24 -3.87 -2.44 -13.74
C GLU A 24 -2.73 -2.08 -12.77
N GLN A 25 -1.48 -2.18 -13.21
CA GLN A 25 -0.30 -1.83 -12.40
C GLN A 25 0.09 -0.34 -12.51
N ARG A 26 -0.87 0.54 -12.23
CA ARG A 26 -0.64 1.99 -12.16
C ARG A 26 -1.30 2.55 -10.92
N ILE A 27 -0.96 3.77 -10.52
CA ILE A 27 -1.68 4.46 -9.42
C ILE A 27 -2.81 5.33 -9.97
N SER A 28 -2.71 5.77 -11.23
CA SER A 28 -3.70 6.65 -11.89
C SER A 28 -3.92 7.96 -11.12
N ASN A 29 -2.85 8.60 -10.67
CA ASN A 29 -2.88 9.91 -10.00
C ASN A 29 -3.76 9.94 -8.73
N PHE A 30 -3.86 8.81 -8.02
CA PHE A 30 -4.63 8.69 -6.79
C PHE A 30 -3.73 8.73 -5.55
N LEU A 31 -4.01 9.68 -4.64
CA LEU A 31 -3.37 9.82 -3.32
C LEU A 31 -1.82 9.81 -3.32
N LEU A 32 -1.20 10.33 -4.38
CA LEU A 32 0.26 10.25 -4.60
C LEU A 32 1.10 10.65 -3.39
N TRP A 33 0.68 11.70 -2.68
CA TRP A 33 1.40 12.17 -1.49
C TRP A 33 1.21 11.22 -0.31
N GLN A 34 -0.03 10.77 -0.07
CA GLN A 34 -0.39 9.97 1.09
C GLN A 34 0.19 8.54 0.98
N ILE A 35 0.31 8.01 -0.24
CA ILE A 35 0.77 6.64 -0.46
C ILE A 35 2.26 6.48 -0.72
N ALA A 36 3.06 7.52 -0.49
CA ALA A 36 4.50 7.50 -0.73
C ALA A 36 5.25 6.34 -0.06
N TYR A 37 4.71 5.80 1.04
CA TYR A 37 5.24 4.65 1.78
C TYR A 37 4.19 3.54 2.01
N SER A 38 3.04 3.60 1.33
CA SER A 38 2.06 2.51 1.41
C SER A 38 2.58 1.28 0.68
N GLU A 39 2.20 0.11 1.16
CA GLU A 39 2.30 -1.10 0.33
C GLU A 39 1.27 -1.03 -0.79
N LEU A 40 1.66 -1.51 -1.97
CA LEU A 40 0.77 -1.58 -3.12
C LEU A 40 0.40 -3.04 -3.39
N TYR A 41 -0.89 -3.32 -3.39
CA TYR A 41 -1.46 -4.63 -3.73
C TYR A 41 -2.31 -4.49 -4.99
N PHE A 42 -1.93 -5.21 -6.04
CA PHE A 42 -2.65 -5.26 -7.30
C PHE A 42 -3.29 -6.63 -7.47
N THR A 43 -4.53 -6.67 -7.94
CA THR A 43 -5.26 -7.91 -8.22
C THR A 43 -6.03 -7.82 -9.52
N ASP A 44 -6.14 -8.94 -10.23
CA ASP A 44 -6.89 -9.07 -11.47
C ASP A 44 -8.41 -9.13 -11.24
N VAL A 45 -8.85 -9.37 -9.99
CA VAL A 45 -10.26 -9.38 -9.60
C VAL A 45 -10.89 -8.03 -9.95
N LEU A 46 -11.99 -8.04 -10.70
CA LEU A 46 -12.71 -6.81 -11.06
C LEU A 46 -13.45 -6.25 -9.84
N TRP A 47 -13.59 -4.92 -9.75
CA TRP A 47 -14.26 -4.29 -8.60
C TRP A 47 -15.67 -4.85 -8.27
N PRO A 48 -16.56 -5.11 -9.25
CA PRO A 48 -17.87 -5.71 -8.95
C PRO A 48 -17.80 -7.14 -8.41
N GLU A 49 -16.67 -7.83 -8.60
CA GLU A 49 -16.42 -9.20 -8.17
C GLU A 49 -15.62 -9.27 -6.87
N PHE A 50 -15.00 -8.18 -6.42
CA PHE A 50 -14.22 -8.13 -5.20
C PHE A 50 -15.10 -8.43 -3.97
N ARG A 51 -14.71 -9.41 -3.15
CA ARG A 51 -15.42 -9.87 -1.97
C ARG A 51 -14.55 -9.75 -0.71
N ARG A 52 -15.15 -10.14 0.41
CA ARG A 52 -14.53 -10.14 1.73
C ARG A 52 -13.22 -10.93 1.72
N GLU A 53 -13.22 -12.09 1.07
CA GLU A 53 -12.10 -13.02 0.98
C GLU A 53 -10.89 -12.35 0.29
N ASP A 54 -11.13 -11.57 -0.77
CA ASP A 54 -10.08 -10.82 -1.46
C ASP A 54 -9.46 -9.73 -0.58
N LEU A 55 -10.29 -9.06 0.24
CA LEU A 55 -9.78 -8.09 1.23
C LEU A 55 -8.92 -8.77 2.28
N PHE A 56 -9.34 -9.93 2.80
CA PHE A 56 -8.55 -10.70 3.75
C PHE A 56 -7.22 -11.16 3.15
N GLU A 57 -7.22 -11.62 1.90
CA GLU A 57 -6.01 -12.00 1.20
C GLU A 57 -5.05 -10.80 1.03
N ALA A 58 -5.57 -9.63 0.65
CA ALA A 58 -4.76 -8.41 0.54
C ALA A 58 -4.12 -8.00 1.88
N ILE A 59 -4.88 -8.07 2.97
CA ILE A 59 -4.38 -7.78 4.33
C ILE A 59 -3.35 -8.83 4.77
N TYR A 60 -3.63 -10.11 4.53
CA TYR A 60 -2.71 -11.20 4.86
C TYR A 60 -1.38 -11.02 4.12
N LYS A 61 -1.41 -10.69 2.82
CA LYS A 61 -0.22 -10.40 2.03
C LYS A 61 0.53 -9.19 2.55
N TYR A 62 -0.18 -8.13 2.94
CA TYR A 62 0.41 -6.95 3.57
C TYR A 62 1.15 -7.30 4.88
N GLN A 63 0.55 -8.09 5.77
CA GLN A 63 1.15 -8.50 7.04
C GLN A 63 2.40 -9.37 6.87
N ASN A 64 2.45 -10.16 5.79
CA ASN A 64 3.59 -11.05 5.49
C ASN A 64 4.70 -10.37 4.68
N ARG A 65 4.52 -9.12 4.24
CA ARG A 65 5.62 -8.37 3.62
C ARG A 65 6.61 -7.94 4.69
N GLU A 66 7.88 -8.22 4.45
CA GLU A 66 8.95 -7.69 5.30
C GLU A 66 9.08 -6.18 5.11
N ARG A 67 8.39 -5.41 5.96
CA ARG A 67 8.71 -4.00 6.17
C ARG A 67 9.97 -3.90 7.00
N ARG A 68 11.11 -3.87 6.34
CA ARG A 68 12.36 -3.45 6.96
C ARG A 68 12.62 -2.04 6.50
N PHE A 69 12.50 -1.06 7.40
CA PHE A 69 12.88 0.36 7.26
C PHE A 69 13.89 0.68 6.13
N GLY A 70 13.48 0.58 4.86
CA GLY A 70 14.38 0.68 3.70
C GLY A 70 15.48 -0.39 3.53
N LYS A 71 15.44 -1.58 4.17
CA LYS A 71 16.48 -2.63 4.04
C LYS A 71 15.95 -3.95 3.49
N THR A 72 16.72 -4.67 2.66
CA THR A 72 16.34 -6.01 2.15
C THR A 72 16.65 -7.14 3.17
N SER A 73 16.09 -8.34 2.94
CA SER A 73 16.34 -9.53 3.77
C SER A 73 17.84 -9.87 3.88
N GLU A 74 18.56 -9.67 2.79
CA GLU A 74 20.00 -9.88 2.62
C GLU A 74 20.85 -8.80 3.33
N GLN A 75 20.37 -7.55 3.38
CA GLN A 75 21.10 -6.45 4.03
C GLN A 75 21.17 -6.59 5.56
N LEU A 76 20.18 -7.19 6.23
CA LEU A 76 20.33 -7.48 7.67
C LEU A 76 21.20 -8.73 7.95
N LYS A 77 21.48 -9.58 6.96
CA LYS A 77 22.41 -10.72 7.15
C LYS A 77 23.88 -10.28 7.18
N GLN A 78 24.20 -9.10 6.66
CA GLN A 78 25.56 -8.54 6.70
C GLN A 78 25.85 -7.75 7.98
N GLU A 79 24.83 -7.40 8.77
CA GLU A 79 24.98 -6.63 10.02
C GLU A 79 25.14 -7.53 11.27
N ASN A 80 25.13 -8.86 11.12
CA ASN A 80 25.32 -9.83 12.21
C ASN A 80 26.56 -10.70 11.98
#